data_AF-A0A7J5GFA1-F1
#
_entry.id   AF-A0A7J5GFA1-F1
#
_cell.length_a   1.000
_cell.length_b   1.000
_cell.length_c   1.000
_cell.angle_alpha   90.00
_cell.angle_beta   90.00
_cell.angle_gamma   90.00
#
_symmetry.space_group_name_H-M   'P 1'
#
loop_
_entity.id
_entity.type
_entity.pdbx_description
1 polymer ?
#
loop_
_entity_poly.entity_id
_entity_poly.type
_entity_poly.pdbx_seq_one_letter_code
_entity_poly.pdbx_strand_id
1 'polypeptide(L)'
;MMKTSKLAPIVIFAFNRPYALKTTLESLQANIESKSSILYVFVDGPRLDNSDDSNKVFQVQDLVRHINGFKQVHYVFSDKNKGLAKSIIDGTTEVLRIHGKAIVVEDDLFLSKSFLRYMNKMLDEYENDKRVMQISGYTTKINIPDDYSYDIYLNIRAQSWSWATWYDRWITVDWEVNDYIQLKAEKKMQKAFCKGGSDLFNMLRGYMEGRNNSWYIRFCYSMHKQQGYSICPIRSLVRNDGFTQEATHCNVYNRYKISFEEMHLGEFVTSPNIQPNKKIQKEAIKYWSLRWRLIGKFVTALLKLFK
;
A
#
# COMPACT_ATOMS: atom_id res chain seq x y z
N MET A 1 -27.53 -4.16 -20.50
CA MET A 1 -27.40 -3.03 -19.55
C MET A 1 -25.93 -2.85 -19.23
N MET A 2 -25.33 -1.71 -19.56
CA MET A 2 -23.99 -1.39 -19.06
C MET A 2 -24.12 -1.27 -17.53
N LYS A 3 -23.44 -2.13 -16.76
CA LYS A 3 -23.21 -1.88 -15.33
C LYS A 3 -22.48 -0.54 -15.27
N THR A 4 -23.16 0.54 -14.87
CA THR A 4 -22.47 1.74 -14.41
C THR A 4 -21.74 1.32 -13.14
N SER A 5 -20.48 0.92 -13.28
CA SER A 5 -19.65 0.54 -12.14
C SER A 5 -19.53 1.73 -11.21
N LYS A 6 -19.93 1.53 -9.95
CA LYS A 6 -19.75 2.54 -8.90
C LYS A 6 -18.26 2.56 -8.53
N LEU A 7 -17.64 3.74 -8.63
CA LEU A 7 -16.25 3.95 -8.20
C LEU A 7 -16.09 3.51 -6.74
N ALA A 8 -14.96 2.86 -6.45
CA ALA A 8 -14.63 2.45 -5.10
C ALA A 8 -14.41 3.67 -4.19
N PRO A 9 -14.88 3.65 -2.93
CA PRO A 9 -14.52 4.67 -1.97
C PRO A 9 -13.00 4.70 -1.76
N ILE A 10 -12.47 5.90 -1.58
CA ILE A 10 -11.08 6.14 -1.23
C ILE A 10 -11.00 6.25 0.29
N VAL A 11 -9.94 5.71 0.89
CA VAL A 11 -9.69 5.74 2.33
C VAL A 11 -8.28 6.27 2.57
N ILE A 12 -8.18 7.30 3.40
CA ILE A 12 -6.90 7.84 3.88
C ILE A 12 -6.82 7.64 5.39
N PHE A 13 -5.68 7.14 5.85
CA PHE A 13 -5.33 7.11 7.27
C PHE A 13 -4.26 8.15 7.52
N ALA A 14 -4.56 9.12 8.37
CA ALA A 14 -3.67 10.23 8.69
C ALA A 14 -3.40 10.32 10.18
N PHE A 15 -2.32 11.02 10.54
CA PHE A 15 -1.97 11.27 11.92
C PHE A 15 -1.47 12.69 12.15
N ASN A 16 -0.15 12.91 12.09
CA ASN A 16 0.50 14.15 12.54
C ASN A 16 1.41 14.77 11.46
N ARG A 17 1.11 14.53 10.18
CA ARG A 17 1.90 14.99 9.03
C ARG A 17 1.09 15.92 8.11
N PRO A 18 0.75 17.14 8.55
CA PRO A 18 -0.14 18.03 7.80
C PRO A 18 0.37 18.38 6.39
N TYR A 19 1.67 18.63 6.24
CA TYR A 19 2.25 18.95 4.93
C TYR A 19 2.21 17.76 3.95
N ALA A 20 2.57 16.57 4.43
CA ALA A 20 2.54 15.34 3.64
C ALA A 20 1.09 15.02 3.21
N LEU A 21 0.15 15.10 4.14
CA LEU A 21 -1.26 14.87 3.86
C LEU A 21 -1.80 15.86 2.82
N LYS A 22 -1.45 17.15 2.95
CA LYS A 22 -1.84 18.16 1.97
C LYS A 22 -1.36 17.81 0.56
N THR A 23 -0.11 17.40 0.43
CA THR A 23 0.48 17.00 -0.86
C THR A 23 -0.22 15.77 -1.44
N THR A 24 -0.53 14.79 -0.58
CA THR A 24 -1.29 13.60 -0.95
C THR A 24 -2.69 13.96 -1.46
N LEU A 25 -3.41 14.81 -0.74
CA LEU A 25 -4.75 15.26 -1.12
C LEU A 25 -4.73 16.04 -2.45
N GLU A 26 -3.78 16.95 -2.65
CA GLU A 26 -3.65 17.73 -3.88
C GLU A 26 -3.40 16.82 -5.10
N SER A 27 -2.49 15.85 -5.00
CA SER A 27 -2.23 14.91 -6.10
C SER A 27 -3.39 13.93 -6.32
N LEU A 28 -4.11 13.55 -5.27
CA LEU A 28 -5.33 12.74 -5.38
C LEU A 28 -6.46 13.52 -6.08
N GLN A 29 -6.67 14.79 -5.74
CA GLN A 29 -7.65 15.69 -6.37
C GLN A 29 -7.34 15.96 -7.85
N ALA A 30 -6.08 15.82 -8.27
CA ALA A 30 -5.68 15.93 -9.67
C ALA A 30 -6.13 14.75 -10.55
N ASN A 31 -6.65 13.66 -9.96
CA ASN A 31 -7.28 12.57 -10.71
C ASN A 31 -8.70 12.96 -11.09
N ILE A 32 -9.11 12.71 -12.34
CA ILE A 32 -10.43 13.11 -12.87
C ILE A 32 -11.58 12.44 -12.07
N GLU A 33 -11.36 11.20 -11.64
CA GLU A 33 -12.33 10.39 -10.89
C GLU A 33 -12.59 10.92 -9.48
N SER A 34 -11.72 11.78 -8.93
CA SER A 34 -11.84 12.31 -7.55
C SER A 34 -13.22 12.95 -7.32
N LYS A 35 -13.67 13.80 -8.25
CA LYS A 35 -14.97 14.50 -8.19
C LYS A 35 -16.18 13.58 -8.12
N SER A 36 -16.04 12.34 -8.59
CA SER A 36 -17.11 11.33 -8.56
C SER A 36 -16.92 10.28 -7.45
N SER A 37 -15.82 10.37 -6.70
CA SER A 37 -15.45 9.40 -5.66
C SER A 37 -15.91 9.85 -4.28
N ILE A 38 -16.22 8.88 -3.42
CA ILE A 38 -16.44 9.09 -1.99
C ILE A 38 -15.10 8.95 -1.29
N LEU A 39 -14.76 9.89 -0.41
CA LEU A 39 -13.56 9.87 0.40
C LEU A 39 -13.91 9.61 1.88
N TYR A 40 -13.19 8.69 2.50
CA TYR A 40 -13.16 8.46 3.95
C TYR A 40 -11.78 8.85 4.49
N VAL A 41 -11.74 9.65 5.56
CA VAL A 41 -10.49 10.04 6.21
C VAL A 41 -10.54 9.69 7.69
N PHE A 42 -9.67 8.80 8.12
CA PHE A 42 -9.52 8.44 9.53
C PHE A 42 -8.26 9.13 10.07
N VAL A 43 -8.43 10.02 11.05
CA VAL A 43 -7.31 10.70 11.71
C VAL A 43 -7.13 10.14 13.11
N ASP A 44 -5.94 9.62 13.39
CA ASP A 44 -5.62 9.12 14.73
C ASP A 44 -5.36 10.26 15.73
N GLY A 45 -5.58 10.00 17.01
CA GLY A 45 -5.39 11.00 18.07
C GLY A 45 -3.92 11.16 18.47
N PRO A 46 -3.56 12.22 19.21
CA PRO A 46 -2.19 12.45 19.66
C PRO A 46 -1.70 11.31 20.56
N ARG A 47 -0.38 11.06 20.55
CA ARG A 47 0.24 10.17 21.54
C ARG A 47 0.42 10.94 22.85
N LEU A 48 0.10 10.30 23.97
CA LEU A 48 0.11 10.94 25.29
C LEU A 48 1.52 11.38 25.72
N ASP A 49 2.55 10.70 25.22
CA ASP A 49 3.96 10.93 25.53
C ASP A 49 4.65 11.90 24.55
N ASN A 50 3.90 12.56 23.65
CA ASN A 50 4.46 13.50 22.67
C ASN A 50 3.64 14.80 22.60
N SER A 51 4.17 15.85 23.22
CA SER A 51 3.53 17.17 23.27
C SER A 51 3.31 17.80 21.89
N ASP A 52 4.18 17.52 20.91
CA ASP A 52 4.11 18.12 19.57
C ASP A 52 2.98 17.54 18.73
N ASP A 53 2.54 16.32 19.05
CA ASP A 53 1.46 15.66 18.30
C ASP A 53 0.16 16.44 18.37
N SER A 54 -0.16 17.07 19.51
CA SER A 54 -1.44 17.76 19.69
C SER A 54 -1.67 18.86 18.64
N ASN A 55 -0.65 19.70 18.40
CA ASN A 55 -0.73 20.76 17.40
C ASN A 55 -0.77 20.19 15.97
N LYS A 56 0.09 19.20 15.67
CA LYS A 56 0.15 18.60 14.33
C LYS A 56 -1.13 17.84 13.97
N VAL A 57 -1.70 17.09 14.92
CA VAL A 57 -2.99 16.40 14.75
C VAL A 57 -4.10 17.42 14.57
N PHE A 58 -4.11 18.52 15.34
CA PHE A 58 -5.09 19.59 15.15
C PHE A 58 -5.03 20.17 13.72
N GLN A 59 -3.83 20.45 13.19
CA GLN A 59 -3.65 20.93 11.82
C GLN A 59 -4.12 19.90 10.78
N VAL A 60 -3.85 18.62 11.00
CA VAL A 60 -4.37 17.55 10.13
C VAL A 60 -5.90 17.50 10.16
N GLN A 61 -6.52 17.56 11.34
CA GLN A 61 -7.97 17.57 11.47
C GLN A 61 -8.59 18.79 10.80
N ASP A 62 -7.98 19.97 10.95
CA ASP A 62 -8.43 21.19 10.30
C ASP A 62 -8.36 21.09 8.77
N LEU A 63 -7.25 20.58 8.23
CA LEU A 63 -7.12 20.29 6.80
C LEU A 63 -8.22 19.33 6.31
N VAL A 64 -8.50 18.28 7.08
CA VAL A 64 -9.51 17.26 6.74
C VAL A 64 -10.93 17.82 6.72
N ARG A 65 -11.28 18.74 7.63
CA ARG A 65 -12.60 19.39 7.66
C ARG A 65 -12.88 20.23 6.39
N HIS A 66 -11.85 20.73 5.74
CA HIS A 66 -11.95 21.62 4.58
C HIS A 66 -11.69 20.93 3.24
N ILE A 67 -11.60 19.58 3.21
CA ILE A 67 -11.42 18.84 1.96
C ILE A 67 -12.62 19.07 1.04
N ASN A 68 -12.33 19.38 -0.21
CA ASN A 68 -13.28 19.51 -1.31
C ASN A 68 -12.83 18.67 -2.52
N GLY A 69 -13.50 18.77 -3.66
CA GLY A 69 -13.09 18.05 -4.89
C GLY A 69 -13.46 16.57 -4.93
N PHE A 70 -14.28 16.10 -3.98
CA PHE A 70 -14.86 14.75 -3.95
C PHE A 70 -16.39 14.80 -3.98
N LYS A 71 -17.02 13.70 -4.38
CA LYS A 71 -18.49 13.59 -4.37
C LYS A 71 -19.04 13.72 -2.96
N GLN A 72 -18.35 13.10 -2.01
CA GLN A 72 -18.70 13.11 -0.58
C GLN A 72 -17.43 12.85 0.23
N VAL A 73 -17.31 13.53 1.36
CA VAL A 73 -16.20 13.34 2.31
C VAL A 73 -16.78 12.92 3.66
N HIS A 74 -16.29 11.81 4.19
CA HIS A 74 -16.53 11.35 5.54
C HIS A 74 -15.21 11.40 6.31
N TYR A 75 -15.25 11.84 7.56
CA TYR A 75 -14.07 11.79 8.41
C TYR A 75 -14.40 11.35 9.82
N VAL A 76 -13.43 10.70 10.46
CA VAL A 76 -13.50 10.25 11.85
C VAL A 76 -12.21 10.65 12.54
N PHE A 77 -12.34 11.36 13.67
CA PHE A 77 -11.23 11.76 14.50
C PHE A 77 -11.21 10.91 15.77
N SER A 78 -10.07 10.30 16.07
CA SER A 78 -9.87 9.56 17.31
C SER A 78 -9.34 10.49 18.40
N ASP A 79 -9.86 10.36 19.62
CA ASP A 79 -9.39 11.14 20.78
C ASP A 79 -7.98 10.73 21.23
N LYS A 80 -7.59 9.48 20.95
CA LYS A 80 -6.29 8.90 21.33
C LYS A 80 -5.64 8.19 20.16
N ASN A 81 -4.31 8.05 20.22
CA ASN A 81 -3.59 7.23 19.26
C ASN A 81 -3.95 5.73 19.42
N LYS A 82 -4.60 5.14 18.41
CA LYS A 82 -4.91 3.71 18.34
C LYS A 82 -3.73 2.89 17.79
N GLY A 83 -2.84 3.54 17.05
CA GLY A 83 -1.73 2.93 16.36
C GLY A 83 -2.08 2.44 14.96
N LEU A 84 -1.08 2.45 14.08
CA LEU A 84 -1.21 2.27 12.63
C LEU A 84 -2.07 1.05 12.23
N ALA A 85 -1.73 -0.14 12.74
CA ALA A 85 -2.43 -1.34 12.29
C ALA A 85 -3.89 -1.38 12.72
N LYS A 86 -4.19 -0.97 13.96
CA LYS A 86 -5.57 -0.96 14.45
C LYS A 86 -6.41 0.02 13.65
N SER A 87 -5.90 1.23 13.42
CA SER A 87 -6.58 2.24 12.61
C SER A 87 -6.87 1.74 11.20
N ILE A 88 -5.87 1.15 10.52
CA ILE A 88 -6.03 0.62 9.16
C ILE A 88 -7.04 -0.53 9.14
N ILE A 89 -6.93 -1.49 10.07
CA ILE A 89 -7.79 -2.67 10.08
C ILE A 89 -9.25 -2.28 10.34
N ASP A 90 -9.51 -1.50 11.40
CA ASP A 90 -10.86 -1.11 11.80
C ASP A 90 -11.51 -0.25 10.70
N GLY A 91 -10.84 0.82 10.26
CA GLY A 91 -11.41 1.76 9.29
C GLY A 91 -11.62 1.13 7.91
N THR A 92 -10.69 0.28 7.45
CA THR A 92 -10.87 -0.41 6.16
C THR A 92 -12.00 -1.43 6.24
N THR A 93 -12.12 -2.15 7.36
CA THR A 93 -13.23 -3.10 7.59
C THR A 93 -14.58 -2.40 7.54
N GLU A 94 -14.70 -1.23 8.18
CA GLU A 94 -15.92 -0.43 8.18
C GLU A 94 -16.33 -0.03 6.75
N VAL A 95 -15.40 0.55 5.98
CA VAL A 95 -15.69 0.99 4.61
C VAL A 95 -16.01 -0.17 3.69
N LEU A 96 -15.23 -1.27 3.75
CA LEU A 96 -15.46 -2.45 2.93
C LEU A 96 -16.80 -3.12 3.24
N ARG A 97 -17.24 -3.15 4.50
CA ARG A 97 -18.55 -3.70 4.88
C ARG A 97 -19.71 -2.94 4.24
N ILE A 98 -19.55 -1.63 4.01
CA ILE A 98 -20.59 -0.77 3.41
C ILE A 98 -20.55 -0.84 1.87
N HIS A 99 -19.35 -0.81 1.27
CA HIS A 99 -19.18 -0.61 -0.18
C HIS A 99 -18.71 -1.85 -0.95
N GLY A 100 -18.31 -2.91 -0.27
CA GLY A 100 -17.82 -4.16 -0.87
C GLY A 100 -16.38 -4.09 -1.42
N LYS A 101 -15.86 -2.90 -1.73
CA LYS A 101 -14.47 -2.65 -2.19
C LYS A 101 -14.00 -1.27 -1.73
N ALA A 102 -12.70 -1.05 -1.65
CA ALA A 102 -12.11 0.24 -1.25
C ALA A 102 -10.69 0.42 -1.80
N ILE A 103 -10.29 1.67 -2.03
CA ILE A 103 -8.92 2.10 -2.38
C ILE A 103 -8.32 2.81 -1.18
N VAL A 104 -7.21 2.31 -0.65
CA VAL A 104 -6.49 2.86 0.50
C VAL A 104 -5.20 3.53 0.05
N VAL A 105 -4.95 4.72 0.58
CA VAL A 105 -3.77 5.56 0.30
C VAL A 105 -3.17 6.04 1.63
N GLU A 106 -1.86 5.87 1.82
CA GLU A 106 -1.13 6.45 2.96
C GLU A 106 -1.01 7.99 2.84
N ASP A 107 -0.88 8.70 3.96
CA ASP A 107 -0.90 10.17 4.02
C ASP A 107 0.37 10.86 3.49
N ASP A 108 1.38 10.11 3.05
CA ASP A 108 2.69 10.60 2.61
C ASP A 108 3.06 10.22 1.16
N LEU A 109 2.05 10.09 0.29
CA LEU A 109 2.21 9.66 -1.09
C LEU A 109 1.87 10.75 -2.09
N PHE A 110 2.66 10.82 -3.15
CA PHE A 110 2.32 11.57 -4.36
C PHE A 110 1.76 10.60 -5.41
N LEU A 111 0.56 10.90 -5.92
CA LEU A 111 -0.17 10.03 -6.84
C LEU A 111 -0.08 10.52 -8.29
N SER A 112 -0.02 9.55 -9.21
CA SER A 112 -0.23 9.76 -10.64
C SER A 112 -1.63 10.32 -10.92
N LYS A 113 -1.76 11.11 -11.98
CA LYS A 113 -3.06 11.60 -12.49
C LYS A 113 -3.93 10.48 -13.08
N SER A 114 -3.35 9.28 -13.28
CA SER A 114 -4.03 8.08 -13.75
C SER A 114 -4.26 7.05 -12.65
N PHE A 115 -3.94 7.36 -11.39
CA PHE A 115 -4.03 6.43 -10.27
C PHE A 115 -5.45 5.93 -10.04
N LEU A 116 -6.44 6.82 -9.90
CA LEU A 116 -7.81 6.38 -9.61
C LEU A 116 -8.44 5.63 -10.79
N ARG A 117 -8.15 6.05 -12.03
CA ARG A 117 -8.53 5.31 -13.24
C ARG A 117 -8.03 3.87 -13.19
N TYR A 118 -6.74 3.70 -12.91
CA TYR A 118 -6.10 2.40 -12.79
C TYR A 118 -6.76 1.55 -11.69
N MET A 119 -6.85 2.07 -10.47
CA MET A 119 -7.35 1.32 -9.32
C MET A 119 -8.79 0.85 -9.53
N ASN A 120 -9.67 1.72 -10.05
CA ASN A 120 -11.05 1.35 -10.34
C ASN A 120 -11.15 0.32 -11.47
N LYS A 121 -10.41 0.49 -12.58
CA LYS A 121 -10.40 -0.48 -13.68
C LYS A 121 -9.97 -1.87 -13.20
N MET A 122 -8.89 -1.95 -12.40
CA MET A 122 -8.41 -3.25 -11.90
C MET A 122 -9.38 -3.88 -10.89
N LEU A 123 -10.01 -3.08 -10.03
CA LEU A 123 -11.03 -3.57 -9.10
C LEU A 123 -12.25 -4.15 -9.82
N ASP A 124 -12.62 -3.59 -10.96
CA ASP A 124 -13.75 -4.08 -11.74
C ASP A 124 -13.39 -5.32 -12.58
N GLU A 125 -12.22 -5.29 -13.22
CA GLU A 125 -11.78 -6.38 -14.11
C GLU A 125 -11.48 -7.68 -13.35
N TYR A 126 -10.95 -7.58 -12.14
CA TYR A 126 -10.50 -8.73 -11.34
C TYR A 126 -11.41 -9.09 -10.16
N GLU A 127 -12.60 -8.50 -10.05
CA GLU A 127 -13.57 -8.79 -8.97
C GLU A 127 -13.86 -10.30 -8.81
N ASN A 128 -13.97 -10.99 -9.94
CA ASN A 128 -14.29 -12.43 -10.01
C ASN A 128 -13.07 -13.35 -9.96
N ASP A 129 -11.85 -12.83 -10.17
CA ASP A 129 -10.63 -13.64 -10.03
C ASP A 129 -10.25 -13.74 -8.54
N LYS A 130 -10.68 -14.83 -7.89
CA LYS A 130 -10.42 -15.07 -6.46
C LYS A 130 -8.93 -15.27 -6.14
N ARG A 131 -8.06 -15.45 -7.15
CA ARG A 131 -6.60 -15.48 -6.97
C ARG A 131 -6.05 -14.09 -6.67
N VAL A 132 -6.75 -13.03 -7.05
CA VAL A 132 -6.34 -11.64 -6.80
C VAL A 132 -6.86 -11.20 -5.43
N MET A 133 -5.92 -10.91 -4.53
CA MET A 133 -6.20 -10.46 -3.16
C MET A 133 -6.05 -8.94 -3.01
N GLN A 134 -5.24 -8.31 -3.87
CA GLN A 134 -4.89 -6.91 -3.78
C GLN A 134 -4.67 -6.31 -5.17
N ILE A 135 -5.08 -5.06 -5.35
CA ILE A 135 -4.58 -4.18 -6.41
C ILE A 135 -3.64 -3.18 -5.75
N SER A 136 -2.46 -2.92 -6.32
CA SER A 136 -1.50 -1.94 -5.82
C SER A 136 -1.23 -0.90 -6.89
N GLY A 137 -1.17 0.39 -6.55
CA GLY A 137 -0.65 1.44 -7.44
C GLY A 137 0.88 1.54 -7.45
N TYR A 138 1.54 0.77 -6.58
CA TYR A 138 2.99 0.78 -6.41
C TYR A 138 3.66 -0.41 -7.11
N THR A 139 4.82 -0.14 -7.71
CA THR A 139 5.83 -1.15 -8.07
C THR A 139 7.24 -0.58 -7.92
N THR A 140 8.23 -1.45 -7.69
CA THR A 140 9.64 -1.09 -7.88
C THR A 140 10.01 -1.03 -9.36
N LYS A 141 11.17 -0.45 -9.67
CA LYS A 141 11.75 -0.46 -11.03
C LYS A 141 12.07 -1.89 -11.45
N ILE A 142 11.33 -2.37 -12.44
CA ILE A 142 11.47 -3.70 -13.03
C ILE A 142 11.93 -3.59 -14.48
N ASN A 143 12.66 -4.59 -14.93
CA ASN A 143 12.96 -4.77 -16.35
C ASN A 143 11.86 -5.64 -16.94
N ILE A 144 11.09 -5.08 -17.87
CA ILE A 144 10.00 -5.77 -18.55
C ILE A 144 10.58 -6.50 -19.77
N PRO A 145 10.25 -7.79 -19.99
CA PRO A 145 10.61 -8.49 -21.23
C PRO A 145 9.99 -7.82 -22.46
N ASP A 146 10.71 -7.78 -23.58
CA ASP A 146 10.25 -7.12 -24.82
C ASP A 146 8.96 -7.73 -25.39
N ASP A 147 8.70 -9.00 -25.10
CA ASP A 147 7.51 -9.75 -25.51
C ASP A 147 6.32 -9.58 -24.53
N TYR A 148 6.44 -8.71 -23.52
CA TYR A 148 5.38 -8.47 -22.54
C TYR A 148 4.53 -7.26 -22.91
N SER A 149 3.24 -7.49 -23.17
CA SER A 149 2.34 -6.47 -23.73
C SER A 149 1.37 -5.84 -22.73
N TYR A 150 1.44 -6.17 -21.44
CA TYR A 150 0.50 -5.68 -20.43
C TYR A 150 1.12 -4.60 -19.55
N ASP A 151 0.28 -3.67 -19.09
CA ASP A 151 0.68 -2.60 -18.16
C ASP A 151 0.66 -3.03 -16.69
N ILE A 152 0.36 -4.30 -16.43
CA ILE A 152 0.26 -4.88 -15.09
C ILE A 152 0.97 -6.22 -15.01
N TYR A 153 1.24 -6.69 -13.81
CA TYR A 153 1.70 -8.05 -13.55
C TYR A 153 1.19 -8.59 -12.21
N LEU A 154 1.19 -9.91 -12.06
CA LEU A 154 0.89 -10.58 -10.80
C LEU A 154 2.14 -10.69 -9.93
N ASN A 155 2.08 -10.15 -8.73
CA ASN A 155 3.12 -10.22 -7.71
C ASN A 155 2.70 -11.13 -6.55
N ILE A 156 3.65 -11.92 -6.03
CA ILE A 156 3.44 -12.78 -4.85
C ILE A 156 3.67 -12.03 -3.53
N ARG A 157 4.00 -10.74 -3.61
CA ARG A 157 4.21 -9.85 -2.46
C ARG A 157 3.19 -8.73 -2.51
N ALA A 158 2.42 -8.57 -1.43
CA ALA A 158 1.53 -7.43 -1.27
C ALA A 158 2.34 -6.13 -1.15
N GLN A 159 1.70 -4.99 -1.36
CA GLN A 159 2.26 -3.65 -1.18
C GLN A 159 1.48 -2.87 -0.11
N SER A 160 2.12 -1.93 0.58
CA SER A 160 1.50 -1.18 1.69
C SER A 160 1.14 0.26 1.36
N TRP A 161 1.94 0.94 0.52
CA TRP A 161 1.78 2.38 0.24
C TRP A 161 0.41 2.71 -0.35
N SER A 162 0.03 2.06 -1.44
CA SER A 162 -1.33 2.17 -1.99
C SER A 162 -1.85 0.79 -2.33
N TRP A 163 -3.10 0.54 -1.96
CA TRP A 163 -3.71 -0.75 -2.23
C TRP A 163 -5.23 -0.66 -2.29
N ALA A 164 -5.84 -1.61 -2.98
CA ALA A 164 -7.27 -1.81 -2.96
C ALA A 164 -7.58 -3.29 -2.83
N THR A 165 -8.75 -3.58 -2.27
CA THR A 165 -9.23 -4.95 -2.10
C THR A 165 -10.76 -4.97 -2.04
N TRP A 166 -11.31 -6.17 -1.93
CA TRP A 166 -12.73 -6.44 -1.77
C TRP A 166 -12.99 -6.99 -0.38
N TYR A 167 -14.20 -6.77 0.11
CA TYR A 167 -14.63 -7.21 1.44
C TYR A 167 -14.48 -8.72 1.60
N ASP A 168 -14.87 -9.50 0.59
CA ASP A 168 -14.79 -10.96 0.62
C ASP A 168 -13.36 -11.51 0.60
N ARG A 169 -12.35 -10.73 0.21
CA ARG A 169 -10.92 -11.06 0.40
C ARG A 169 -10.41 -10.59 1.76
N TRP A 170 -10.84 -9.40 2.18
CA TRP A 170 -10.37 -8.78 3.41
C TRP A 170 -10.75 -9.59 4.66
N ILE A 171 -11.97 -10.13 4.71
CA ILE A 171 -12.44 -10.92 5.85
C ILE A 171 -11.75 -12.29 5.98
N THR A 172 -11.04 -12.76 4.94
CA THR A 172 -10.28 -14.04 5.00
C THR A 172 -8.88 -13.84 5.58
N VAL A 173 -8.50 -12.61 5.93
CA VAL A 173 -7.19 -12.32 6.50
C VAL A 173 -7.14 -12.77 7.96
N ASP A 174 -6.25 -13.72 8.25
CA ASP A 174 -5.91 -14.10 9.62
C ASP A 174 -4.97 -13.04 10.23
N TRP A 175 -5.56 -12.11 10.99
CA TRP A 175 -4.83 -11.03 11.66
C TRP A 175 -4.06 -11.48 12.91
N GLU A 176 -4.36 -12.67 13.44
CA GLU A 176 -3.71 -13.25 14.62
C GLU A 176 -2.57 -14.20 14.24
N VAL A 177 -2.54 -14.65 12.97
CA VAL A 177 -1.50 -15.53 12.43
C VAL A 177 -1.42 -16.83 13.25
N ASN A 178 -2.55 -17.53 13.34
CA ASN A 178 -2.75 -18.64 14.29
C ASN A 178 -1.75 -19.79 14.11
N ASP A 179 -1.22 -20.00 12.91
CA ASP A 179 -0.21 -21.03 12.59
C ASP A 179 1.24 -20.54 12.74
N TYR A 180 1.48 -19.40 13.40
CA TYR A 180 2.82 -18.84 13.55
C TYR A 180 3.82 -19.81 14.21
N ILE A 181 3.40 -20.59 15.21
CA ILE A 181 4.26 -21.57 15.88
C ILE A 181 4.77 -22.62 14.88
N GLN A 182 3.88 -23.10 14.00
CA GLN A 182 4.24 -24.04 12.93
C GLN A 182 5.18 -23.38 11.92
N LEU A 183 4.85 -22.18 11.44
CA LEU A 183 5.72 -21.41 10.54
C LEU A 183 7.12 -21.21 11.14
N LYS A 184 7.21 -20.92 12.44
CA LYS A 184 8.48 -20.71 13.15
C LYS A 184 9.31 -22.00 13.25
N ALA A 185 8.67 -23.15 13.40
CA ALA A 185 9.36 -24.45 13.46
C ALA A 185 9.78 -24.96 12.08
N GLU A 186 8.99 -24.72 11.03
CA GLU A 186 9.17 -25.37 9.73
C GLU A 186 9.96 -24.51 8.72
N LYS A 187 11.24 -24.88 8.49
CA LYS A 187 12.09 -24.22 7.47
C LYS A 187 11.47 -24.25 6.06
N LYS A 188 10.68 -25.27 5.72
CA LYS A 188 10.01 -25.37 4.41
C LYS A 188 8.95 -24.27 4.24
N MET A 189 8.12 -24.05 5.26
CA MET A 189 7.13 -22.96 5.27
C MET A 189 7.80 -21.60 5.20
N GLN A 190 8.87 -21.38 5.98
CA GLN A 190 9.64 -20.14 5.94
C GLN A 190 10.21 -19.86 4.54
N LYS A 191 10.82 -20.87 3.90
CA LYS A 191 11.34 -20.76 2.54
C LYS A 191 10.24 -20.46 1.53
N ALA A 192 9.06 -21.08 1.67
CA ALA A 192 7.92 -20.83 0.80
C ALA A 192 7.42 -19.39 0.92
N PHE A 193 7.25 -18.88 2.14
CA PHE A 193 6.80 -17.51 2.38
C PHE A 193 7.83 -16.48 1.90
N CYS A 194 9.11 -16.72 2.17
CA CYS A 194 10.20 -15.83 1.74
C CYS A 194 10.46 -15.81 0.22
N LYS A 195 9.69 -16.57 -0.59
CA LYS A 195 9.71 -16.39 -2.06
C LYS A 195 9.31 -14.97 -2.47
N GLY A 196 8.46 -14.28 -1.70
CA GLY A 196 8.09 -12.87 -1.93
C GLY A 196 9.11 -11.84 -1.41
N GLY A 197 10.26 -12.28 -0.89
CA GLY A 197 11.30 -11.43 -0.32
C GLY A 197 11.92 -12.06 0.94
N SER A 198 13.24 -11.96 1.08
CA SER A 198 13.97 -12.62 2.18
C SER A 198 13.80 -11.92 3.54
N ASP A 199 13.04 -10.82 3.57
CA ASP A 199 12.67 -10.06 4.75
C ASP A 199 11.38 -10.54 5.42
N LEU A 200 10.48 -11.21 4.67
CA LEU A 200 9.10 -11.44 5.08
C LEU A 200 8.97 -12.20 6.41
N PHE A 201 9.62 -13.36 6.55
CA PHE A 201 9.54 -14.13 7.79
C PHE A 201 10.08 -13.37 9.00
N ASN A 202 11.20 -12.64 8.85
CA ASN A 202 11.78 -11.87 9.95
C ASN A 202 10.92 -10.68 10.34
N MET A 203 10.23 -10.06 9.38
CA MET A 203 9.27 -8.98 9.64
C MET A 203 8.06 -9.52 10.39
N LEU A 204 7.53 -10.69 9.98
CA LEU A 204 6.40 -11.35 10.65
C LEU A 204 6.77 -11.78 12.07
N ARG A 205 7.94 -12.39 12.25
CA ARG A 205 8.50 -12.69 13.57
C ARG A 205 8.63 -11.42 14.43
N GLY A 206 9.08 -10.31 13.85
CA GLY A 206 9.11 -9.02 14.54
C GLY A 206 7.75 -8.59 15.06
N TYR A 207 6.69 -8.77 14.29
CA TYR A 207 5.31 -8.50 14.74
C TYR A 207 4.91 -9.45 15.88
N MET A 208 5.10 -10.76 15.72
CA MET A 208 4.70 -11.77 16.72
C MET A 208 5.47 -11.66 18.04
N GLU A 209 6.66 -11.08 18.03
CA GLU A 209 7.47 -10.78 19.22
C GLU A 209 7.20 -9.37 19.79
N GLY A 210 6.18 -8.65 19.29
CA GLY A 210 5.80 -7.32 19.78
C GLY A 210 6.76 -6.19 19.39
N ARG A 211 7.70 -6.44 18.47
CA ARG A 211 8.73 -5.45 18.06
C ARG A 211 8.25 -4.46 17.00
N ASN A 212 7.10 -4.71 16.38
CA ASN A 212 6.44 -3.77 15.49
C ASN A 212 4.92 -4.00 15.49
N ASN A 213 4.17 -3.02 15.02
CA ASN A 213 2.71 -3.08 14.92
C ASN A 213 2.26 -3.10 13.45
N SER A 214 2.83 -4.01 12.64
CA SER A 214 2.57 -4.05 11.18
C SER A 214 1.28 -4.82 10.85
N TRP A 215 0.33 -4.16 10.19
CA TRP A 215 -0.81 -4.83 9.55
C TRP A 215 -0.37 -5.54 8.25
N TYR A 216 0.51 -4.87 7.48
CA TYR A 216 0.94 -5.27 6.15
C TYR A 216 1.51 -6.69 6.09
N ILE A 217 2.38 -7.05 7.04
CA ILE A 217 3.01 -8.37 7.00
C ILE A 217 2.03 -9.51 7.28
N ARG A 218 0.98 -9.25 8.07
CA ARG A 218 -0.10 -10.21 8.30
C ARG A 218 -0.95 -10.40 7.06
N PHE A 219 -1.32 -9.30 6.40
CA PHE A 219 -2.00 -9.33 5.11
C PHE A 219 -1.18 -10.11 4.07
N CYS A 220 0.12 -9.81 3.94
CA CYS A 220 1.01 -10.50 3.01
C CYS A 220 1.15 -12.00 3.32
N TYR A 221 1.14 -12.39 4.60
CA TYR A 221 1.19 -13.79 4.99
C TYR A 221 -0.12 -14.53 4.70
N SER A 222 -1.28 -13.93 5.00
CA SER A 222 -2.57 -14.53 4.63
C SER A 222 -2.71 -14.68 3.12
N MET A 223 -2.30 -13.65 2.34
CA MET A 223 -2.26 -13.74 0.88
C MET A 223 -1.37 -14.90 0.41
N HIS A 224 -0.20 -15.10 1.03
CA HIS A 224 0.67 -16.23 0.72
C HIS A 224 0.01 -17.59 1.00
N LYS A 225 -0.65 -17.76 2.14
CA LYS A 225 -1.35 -19.00 2.51
C LYS A 225 -2.47 -19.34 1.52
N GLN A 226 -3.14 -18.32 1.00
CA GLN A 226 -4.21 -18.45 0.01
C GLN A 226 -3.69 -18.59 -1.43
N GLN A 227 -2.37 -18.64 -1.63
CA GLN A 227 -1.73 -18.65 -2.96
C GLN A 227 -2.18 -17.46 -3.83
N GLY A 228 -2.52 -16.35 -3.19
CA GLY A 228 -3.04 -15.16 -3.83
C GLY A 228 -1.96 -14.25 -4.38
N TYR A 229 -2.39 -13.31 -5.22
CA TYR A 229 -1.54 -12.34 -5.88
C TYR A 229 -2.00 -10.91 -5.60
N SER A 230 -1.03 -9.99 -5.67
CA SER A 230 -1.30 -8.57 -5.90
C SER A 230 -1.16 -8.29 -7.40
N ILE A 231 -2.08 -7.53 -7.96
CA ILE A 231 -1.86 -6.85 -9.24
C ILE A 231 -1.05 -5.59 -8.98
N CYS A 232 0.02 -5.40 -9.74
CA CYS A 232 0.87 -4.22 -9.70
C CYS A 232 1.02 -3.66 -11.12
N PRO A 233 1.12 -2.33 -11.30
CA PRO A 233 1.45 -1.76 -12.60
C PRO A 233 2.92 -2.02 -12.93
N ILE A 234 3.29 -1.98 -14.21
CA ILE A 234 4.70 -2.10 -14.61
C ILE A 234 5.53 -0.84 -14.32
N ARG A 235 4.85 0.31 -14.19
CA ARG A 235 5.42 1.60 -13.76
C ARG A 235 4.63 2.09 -12.55
N SER A 236 5.31 2.65 -11.56
CA SER A 236 4.66 3.03 -10.31
C SER A 236 3.75 4.24 -10.53
N LEU A 237 2.50 4.14 -10.09
CA LEU A 237 1.53 5.23 -10.09
C LEU A 237 1.49 5.99 -8.77
N VAL A 238 2.32 5.57 -7.81
CA VAL A 238 2.58 6.31 -6.57
C VAL A 238 4.08 6.41 -6.34
N ARG A 239 4.49 7.48 -5.66
CA ARG A 239 5.82 7.60 -5.08
C ARG A 239 5.68 8.13 -3.65
N ASN A 240 6.57 7.70 -2.78
CA ASN A 240 6.65 8.26 -1.43
C ASN A 240 7.68 9.39 -1.49
N ASP A 241 7.17 10.63 -1.48
CA ASP A 241 7.99 11.85 -1.41
C ASP A 241 8.35 12.21 0.04
N GLY A 242 7.87 11.43 1.01
CA GLY A 242 8.18 11.50 2.44
C GLY A 242 9.62 11.13 2.81
N PHE A 243 10.60 11.46 1.96
CA PHE A 243 12.00 11.61 2.33
C PHE A 243 12.35 13.10 2.54
N THR A 244 11.40 13.89 3.05
CA THR A 244 11.60 15.28 3.51
C THR A 244 12.17 15.29 4.92
N GLN A 245 12.74 16.42 5.38
CA GLN A 245 13.41 16.55 6.70
C GLN A 245 12.58 16.03 7.91
N GLU A 246 11.25 15.95 7.79
CA GLU A 246 10.33 15.47 8.83
C GLU A 246 10.21 13.94 8.88
N ALA A 247 10.79 13.22 7.92
CA ALA A 247 10.68 11.77 7.86
C ALA A 247 11.65 11.09 8.84
N THR A 248 11.13 10.11 9.57
CA THR A 248 11.86 9.37 10.61
C THR A 248 13.10 8.60 10.10
N HIS A 249 13.30 8.52 8.78
CA HIS A 249 14.36 7.74 8.12
C HIS A 249 15.18 8.51 7.03
N CYS A 250 15.31 9.83 7.12
CA CYS A 250 15.98 10.69 6.11
C CYS A 250 17.45 10.38 5.77
N ASN A 251 18.16 9.60 6.59
CA ASN A 251 19.61 9.36 6.44
C ASN A 251 19.96 7.95 5.93
N VAL A 252 19.09 7.35 5.11
CA VAL A 252 19.24 5.98 4.62
C VAL A 252 19.16 5.95 3.10
N TYR A 253 20.06 5.19 2.47
CA TYR A 253 20.01 4.96 1.03
C TYR A 253 18.66 4.32 0.64
N ASN A 254 17.85 5.02 -0.14
CA ASN A 254 16.62 4.46 -0.70
C ASN A 254 16.96 3.45 -1.80
N ARG A 255 16.94 2.16 -1.42
CA ARG A 255 17.14 1.03 -2.34
C ARG A 255 15.95 0.79 -3.26
N TYR A 256 14.75 1.20 -2.88
CA TYR A 256 13.50 0.92 -3.60
C TYR A 256 13.31 1.92 -4.73
N LYS A 257 14.07 1.73 -5.80
CA LYS A 257 13.94 2.57 -7.00
C LYS A 257 12.61 2.29 -7.68
N ILE A 258 12.04 3.32 -8.29
CA ILE A 258 10.80 3.25 -9.07
C ILE A 258 11.01 3.89 -10.44
N SER A 259 10.16 3.52 -11.41
CA SER A 259 9.87 4.36 -12.57
C SER A 259 8.48 4.94 -12.34
N PHE A 260 8.40 6.21 -11.95
CA PHE A 260 7.13 6.88 -11.69
C PHE A 260 6.49 7.31 -13.01
N GLU A 261 5.21 7.02 -13.18
CA GLU A 261 4.42 7.46 -14.33
C GLU A 261 3.41 8.51 -13.88
N GLU A 262 3.70 9.79 -14.18
CA GLU A 262 2.86 10.91 -13.74
C GLU A 262 1.47 10.88 -14.39
N MET A 263 1.39 10.45 -15.64
CA MET A 263 0.14 10.27 -16.38
C MET A 263 0.33 9.14 -17.40
N HIS A 264 -0.65 8.24 -17.44
CA HIS A 264 -0.72 7.17 -18.43
C HIS A 264 -1.55 7.62 -19.64
N LEU A 265 -1.00 7.43 -20.84
CA LEU A 265 -1.66 7.80 -22.10
C LEU A 265 -2.52 6.64 -22.59
N GLY A 266 -3.80 6.90 -22.85
CA GLY A 266 -4.75 5.87 -23.29
C GLY A 266 -5.24 4.96 -22.16
N GLU A 267 -5.74 3.79 -22.57
CA GLU A 267 -6.27 2.75 -21.70
C GLU A 267 -5.18 1.78 -21.24
N PHE A 268 -5.25 1.36 -19.98
CA PHE A 268 -4.33 0.35 -19.44
C PHE A 268 -4.56 -1.00 -20.11
N VAL A 269 -3.53 -1.53 -20.76
CA VAL A 269 -3.53 -2.83 -21.42
C VAL A 269 -3.43 -3.94 -20.38
N THR A 270 -4.41 -4.83 -20.37
CA THR A 270 -4.66 -5.81 -19.31
C THR A 270 -5.14 -7.14 -19.88
N SER A 271 -5.29 -8.16 -19.02
CA SER A 271 -5.83 -9.46 -19.41
C SER A 271 -6.62 -10.08 -18.26
N PRO A 272 -7.93 -10.36 -18.44
CA PRO A 272 -8.74 -11.02 -17.42
C PRO A 272 -8.18 -12.38 -16.98
N ASN A 273 -7.39 -13.04 -17.84
CA ASN A 273 -6.75 -14.33 -17.59
C ASN A 273 -5.23 -14.22 -17.40
N ILE A 274 -4.75 -13.08 -16.89
CA ILE A 274 -3.32 -12.83 -16.67
C ILE A 274 -2.67 -13.99 -15.88
N GLN A 275 -1.50 -14.39 -16.34
CA GLN A 275 -0.71 -15.45 -15.73
C GLN A 275 0.55 -14.89 -15.06
N PRO A 276 1.02 -15.51 -13.97
CA PRO A 276 2.28 -15.15 -13.33
C PRO A 276 3.47 -15.23 -14.29
N ASN A 277 4.21 -14.13 -14.45
CA ASN A 277 5.47 -14.12 -15.18
C ASN A 277 6.66 -14.21 -14.21
N LYS A 278 7.38 -15.35 -14.24
CA LYS A 278 8.51 -15.60 -13.32
C LYS A 278 9.66 -14.60 -13.45
N LYS A 279 9.93 -14.10 -14.67
CA LYS A 279 11.00 -13.10 -14.90
C LYS A 279 10.62 -11.77 -14.24
N ILE A 280 9.40 -11.30 -14.48
CA ILE A 280 8.88 -10.07 -13.88
C ILE A 280 8.80 -10.18 -12.36
N GLN A 281 8.28 -11.30 -11.83
CA GLN A 281 8.22 -11.51 -10.38
C GLN A 281 9.60 -11.47 -9.72
N LYS A 282 10.61 -12.07 -10.34
CA LYS A 282 12.00 -12.02 -9.84
C LYS A 282 12.54 -10.59 -9.82
N GLU A 283 12.26 -9.82 -10.87
CA GLU A 283 12.64 -8.40 -10.93
C GLU A 283 11.92 -7.57 -9.88
N ALA A 284 10.62 -7.79 -9.67
CA ALA A 284 9.82 -7.09 -8.68
C ALA A 284 10.37 -7.33 -7.27
N ILE A 285 10.68 -8.56 -6.88
CA ILE A 285 11.11 -8.85 -5.51
C ILE A 285 12.61 -8.57 -5.25
N LYS A 286 13.42 -8.24 -6.27
CA LYS A 286 14.88 -8.20 -6.16
C LYS A 286 15.36 -7.26 -5.06
N TYR A 287 14.71 -6.12 -4.87
CA TYR A 287 15.07 -5.12 -3.86
C TYR A 287 14.91 -5.61 -2.41
N TRP A 288 14.15 -6.68 -2.20
CA TRP A 288 13.97 -7.34 -0.90
C TRP A 288 14.88 -8.56 -0.70
N SER A 289 15.67 -8.92 -1.72
CA SER A 289 16.65 -10.00 -1.60
C SER A 289 17.81 -9.63 -0.66
N LEU A 290 18.46 -10.65 -0.10
CA LEU A 290 19.60 -10.47 0.79
C LEU A 290 20.71 -9.62 0.16
N ARG A 291 21.04 -9.86 -1.11
CA ARG A 291 22.05 -9.10 -1.86
C ARG A 291 21.77 -7.60 -1.86
N TRP A 292 20.56 -7.20 -2.28
CA TRP A 292 20.19 -5.78 -2.36
C TRP A 292 20.06 -5.11 -0.99
N ARG A 293 19.64 -5.87 0.02
CA ARG A 293 19.61 -5.39 1.41
C ARG A 293 21.01 -5.13 1.97
N LEU A 294 21.99 -6.00 1.67
CA LEU A 294 23.39 -5.80 2.06
C LEU A 294 24.00 -4.60 1.36
N ILE A 295 23.78 -4.45 0.05
CA ILE A 295 24.21 -3.26 -0.71
C ILE A 295 23.63 -2.00 -0.08
N GLY A 296 22.32 -1.97 0.22
CA GLY A 296 21.70 -0.80 0.83
C GLY A 296 22.29 -0.43 2.20
N LYS A 297 22.65 -1.42 3.03
CA LYS A 297 23.34 -1.19 4.30
C LYS A 297 24.73 -0.61 4.10
N PHE A 298 25.51 -1.17 3.17
CA PHE A 298 26.85 -0.72 2.85
C PHE A 298 26.84 0.73 2.34
N VAL A 299 25.98 1.05 1.37
CA VAL A 299 25.87 2.42 0.83
C VAL A 299 25.39 3.40 1.91
N THR A 300 24.45 2.99 2.78
CA THR A 300 24.03 3.82 3.92
C THR A 300 25.19 4.09 4.88
N ALA A 301 26.03 3.09 5.17
CA ALA A 301 27.20 3.28 6.02
C ALA A 301 28.21 4.26 5.39
N LEU A 302 28.48 4.14 4.08
CA LEU A 302 29.32 5.10 3.36
C LEU A 302 28.75 6.52 3.42
N LEU A 303 27.46 6.72 3.16
CA LEU A 303 26.82 8.04 3.21
C LEU A 303 26.95 8.71 4.60
N LYS A 304 27.07 7.92 5.67
CA LYS A 304 27.28 8.42 7.03
C LYS A 304 28.74 8.76 7.35
N LEU A 305 29.70 8.18 6.62
CA LEU A 305 31.13 8.46 6.81
C LEU A 305 31.58 9.75 6.12
N PHE A 306 30.83 10.23 5.12
CA PHE A 306 31.11 11.46 4.37
C PHE A 306 30.21 12.64 4.77
N LYS A 307 29.54 12.55 5.92
CA LYS A 307 28.84 13.66 6.59
C LYS A 307 29.60 14.02 7.86
#